data_AF-A0A3R8J6J1-F1
#
_entry.id   AF-A0A3R8J6J1-F1
#
_cell.length_a   1.000
_cell.length_b   1.000
_cell.length_c   1.000
_cell.angle_alpha   90.00
_cell.angle_beta   90.00
_cell.angle_gamma   90.00
#
_symmetry.space_group_name_H-M   'P 1'
#
loop_
_entity.id
_entity.type
_entity.pdbx_description
1 polymer ?
#
loop_
_entity_poly.entity_id
_entity_poly.type
_entity_poly.pdbx_seq_one_letter_code
_entity_poly.pdbx_strand_id
1 'polypeptide(L)'
;MIKKIFFNVELNTTAEYTEVWKYEVVKVKDVPDLLVRNHYWQDAQGELWLDFEDPNENFRGIFNAYRKRKGFMQPWEVKKLRANLGLSLRDFAERLGISYAKVSQIENNKRIQTLAQEVAFRKAQQDYQRQGYLTSYAVAPSSGETLTRVLGKVKYQDTVITTYQTPNEAGTNRFKYVGGVA
;
A
#
# COMPACT_ATOMS: atom_id res chain seq x y z
N MET A 1 21.43 24.43 -0.77
CA MET A 1 20.79 23.66 0.33
C MET A 1 19.66 24.52 0.87
N ILE A 2 18.43 24.01 0.88
CA ILE A 2 17.28 24.73 1.44
C ILE A 2 17.32 24.55 2.96
N LYS A 3 17.07 25.63 3.69
CA LYS A 3 17.02 25.65 5.16
C LYS A 3 15.70 26.26 5.59
N LYS A 4 15.10 25.71 6.65
CA LYS A 4 13.85 26.21 7.22
C LYS A 4 13.84 26.00 8.73
N ILE A 5 13.18 26.92 9.43
CA ILE A 5 13.01 26.86 10.88
C ILE A 5 11.73 26.10 11.18
N PHE A 6 11.81 25.09 12.03
CA PHE A 6 10.67 24.30 12.48
C PHE A 6 10.62 24.24 14.00
N PHE A 7 9.41 24.18 14.54
CA PHE A 7 9.17 23.75 15.91
C PHE A 7 9.10 22.21 15.94
N ASN A 8 10.04 21.59 16.65
CA ASN A 8 10.08 20.16 16.86
C ASN A 8 9.41 19.83 18.20
N VAL A 9 8.25 19.19 18.11
CA VAL A 9 7.42 18.81 19.27
C VAL A 9 8.10 17.77 20.17
N GLU A 10 8.97 16.91 19.62
CA GLU A 10 9.67 15.86 20.37
C GLU A 10 10.77 16.44 21.25
N LEU A 11 11.45 17.48 20.74
CA LEU A 11 12.50 18.20 21.44
C LEU A 11 11.98 19.43 22.20
N ASN A 12 10.70 19.78 22.00
CA ASN A 12 10.07 21.00 22.49
C ASN A 12 10.91 22.27 22.22
N THR A 13 11.43 22.38 21.00
CA THR A 13 12.33 23.48 20.61
C THR A 13 12.13 23.90 19.17
N THR A 14 12.50 25.15 18.87
CA THR A 14 12.54 25.68 17.51
C THR A 14 13.98 25.74 17.04
N ALA A 15 14.27 25.10 15.91
CA ALA A 15 15.62 25.05 15.34
C ALA A 15 15.60 25.19 13.81
N GLU A 16 16.76 25.49 13.22
CA GLU A 16 16.98 25.44 11.79
C GLU A 16 17.28 24.00 11.35
N TYR A 17 16.64 23.57 10.26
CA TYR A 17 16.86 22.28 9.63
C TYR A 17 17.24 22.46 8.17
N THR A 18 18.04 21.55 7.64
CA THR A 18 18.49 21.52 6.25
C THR A 18 17.76 20.43 5.47
N GLU A 19 17.27 20.75 4.28
CA GLU A 19 16.57 19.80 3.41
C GLU A 19 17.54 18.74 2.86
N VAL A 20 17.17 17.47 2.97
CA VAL A 20 17.95 16.32 2.51
C VAL A 20 17.07 15.35 1.72
N TRP A 21 17.55 14.93 0.55
CA TRP A 21 16.94 13.88 -0.25
C TRP A 21 17.88 12.68 -0.34
N LYS A 22 17.40 11.49 0.02
CA LYS A 22 18.22 10.28 0.13
C LYS A 22 17.61 9.10 -0.59
N TYR A 23 18.44 8.30 -1.28
CA TYR A 23 18.01 7.01 -1.83
C TYR A 23 18.16 5.91 -0.78
N GLU A 24 17.12 5.12 -0.60
CA GLU A 24 17.06 4.07 0.41
C GLU A 24 16.37 2.82 -0.13
N VAL A 25 16.83 1.67 0.33
CA VAL A 25 16.20 0.37 0.02
C VAL A 25 15.28 0.02 1.19
N VAL A 26 13.98 -0.07 0.92
CA VAL A 26 12.97 -0.36 1.94
C VAL A 26 12.25 -1.68 1.65
N LYS A 27 11.94 -2.43 2.71
CA LYS A 27 11.07 -3.61 2.63
C LYS A 27 9.61 -3.19 2.75
N VAL A 28 8.79 -3.56 1.78
CA VAL A 28 7.34 -3.31 1.77
C VAL A 28 6.62 -4.61 1.42
N LYS A 29 5.87 -5.16 2.38
CA LYS A 29 5.18 -6.44 2.24
C LYS A 29 6.14 -7.54 1.75
N ASP A 30 5.89 -8.08 0.55
CA ASP A 30 6.64 -9.14 -0.12
C ASP A 30 7.78 -8.63 -1.00
N VAL A 31 8.02 -7.32 -1.08
CA VAL A 31 9.15 -6.72 -1.82
C VAL A 31 10.23 -6.27 -0.82
N PRO A 32 11.37 -6.96 -0.71
CA PRO A 32 12.41 -6.65 0.28
C PRO A 32 13.36 -5.52 -0.12
N ASP A 33 13.42 -5.18 -1.41
CA ASP A 33 14.49 -4.43 -2.05
C ASP A 33 13.98 -3.19 -2.82
N LEU A 34 12.94 -2.53 -2.31
CA LEU A 34 12.33 -1.40 -3.02
C LEU A 34 13.21 -0.15 -2.86
N LEU A 35 13.92 0.24 -3.92
CA LEU A 35 14.68 1.48 -3.98
C LEU A 35 13.73 2.69 -4.13
N VAL A 36 13.80 3.61 -3.19
CA VAL A 36 12.98 4.84 -3.13
C VAL A 36 13.85 6.05 -2.84
N ARG A 37 13.38 7.24 -3.20
CA ARG A 37 13.99 8.52 -2.82
C ARG A 37 13.10 9.17 -1.77
N ASN A 38 13.62 9.32 -0.55
CA ASN A 38 12.91 9.89 0.59
C ASN A 38 13.42 11.31 0.87
N HIS A 39 12.53 12.13 1.43
CA HIS A 39 12.75 13.51 1.84
C HIS A 39 12.82 13.60 3.36
N TYR A 40 13.78 14.39 3.85
CA TYR A 40 14.05 14.60 5.26
C TYR A 40 14.49 16.04 5.55
N TRP A 41 14.33 16.42 6.80
CA TRP A 41 14.92 17.61 7.40
C TRP A 41 16.01 17.20 8.37
N GLN A 42 17.24 17.65 8.13
CA GLN A 42 18.39 17.33 8.97
C GLN A 42 18.65 18.44 9.99
N ASP A 43 18.81 18.08 11.26
CA ASP A 43 19.18 19.03 12.32
C ASP A 43 20.70 19.28 12.41
N ALA A 44 21.11 20.11 13.37
CA ALA A 44 22.52 20.45 13.59
C ALA A 44 23.38 19.26 14.07
N GLN A 45 22.76 18.23 14.63
CA GLN A 45 23.41 17.00 15.09
C GLN A 45 23.50 15.95 13.98
N GLY A 46 22.86 16.20 12.84
CA GLY A 46 22.85 15.32 11.67
C GLY A 46 21.71 14.31 11.67
N GLU A 47 20.79 14.36 12.64
CA GLU A 47 19.63 13.48 12.71
C GLU A 47 18.60 13.86 11.63
N LEU A 48 17.95 12.85 11.04
CA LEU A 48 17.01 13.01 9.93
C LEU A 48 15.57 12.91 10.45
N TRP A 49 14.82 13.98 10.22
CA TRP A 49 13.43 14.12 10.60
C TRP A 49 12.54 14.00 9.35
N LEU A 50 11.34 13.42 9.51
CA LEU A 50 10.32 13.46 8.47
C LEU A 50 9.87 14.91 8.21
N ASP A 51 9.14 15.14 7.13
CA ASP A 51 8.53 16.44 6.91
C ASP A 51 7.56 16.79 8.05
N PHE A 52 7.78 17.94 8.69
CA PHE A 52 7.00 18.40 9.85
C PHE A 52 5.56 18.78 9.47
N GLU A 53 5.33 19.23 8.24
CA GLU A 53 4.01 19.62 7.73
C GLU A 53 3.30 18.43 7.06
N ASP A 54 4.07 17.48 6.52
CA ASP A 54 3.55 16.27 5.92
C ASP A 54 4.36 15.00 6.27
N PRO A 55 4.20 14.47 7.51
CA PRO A 55 4.95 13.30 7.96
C PRO A 55 4.75 12.05 7.10
N ASN A 56 3.70 12.03 6.26
CA ASN A 56 3.36 10.89 5.43
C ASN A 56 3.88 10.97 3.98
N GLU A 57 4.64 12.00 3.63
CA GLU A 57 5.17 12.19 2.28
C GLU A 57 5.91 10.97 1.74
N ASN A 58 6.88 10.48 2.50
CA ASN A 58 7.70 9.34 2.11
C ASN A 58 6.85 8.07 1.90
N PHE A 59 5.85 7.82 2.76
CA PHE A 59 4.97 6.66 2.61
C PHE A 59 4.21 6.68 1.28
N ARG A 60 3.77 7.85 0.82
CA ARG A 60 3.09 7.98 -0.48
C ARG A 60 4.02 7.63 -1.64
N GLY A 61 5.26 8.10 -1.61
CA GLY A 61 6.30 7.74 -2.59
C GLY A 61 6.59 6.23 -2.60
N ILE A 62 6.77 5.65 -1.41
CA ILE A 62 7.01 4.22 -1.20
C ILE A 62 5.84 3.39 -1.75
N PHE A 63 4.60 3.77 -1.46
CA PHE A 63 3.42 3.03 -1.92
C PHE A 63 3.26 3.07 -3.44
N ASN A 64 3.58 4.20 -4.08
CA ASN A 64 3.58 4.32 -5.53
C ASN A 64 4.66 3.45 -6.18
N ALA A 65 5.87 3.46 -5.62
CA ALA A 65 6.98 2.62 -6.07
C ALA A 65 6.65 1.13 -5.93
N TYR A 66 6.05 0.71 -4.81
CA TYR A 66 5.59 -0.66 -4.61
C TYR A 66 4.57 -1.06 -5.68
N ARG A 67 3.55 -0.23 -5.93
CA ARG A 67 2.54 -0.51 -6.96
C ARG A 67 3.15 -0.62 -8.34
N LYS A 68 4.07 0.27 -8.68
CA LYS A 68 4.81 0.23 -9.95
C LYS A 68 5.58 -1.09 -10.08
N ARG A 69 6.27 -1.53 -9.02
CA ARG A 69 7.01 -2.80 -9.01
C ARG A 69 6.08 -4.01 -9.17
N LYS A 70 4.88 -3.98 -8.56
CA LYS A 70 3.91 -5.08 -8.63
C LYS A 70 2.96 -5.03 -9.84
N GLY A 71 3.01 -3.98 -10.66
CA GLY A 71 2.04 -3.77 -11.75
C GLY A 71 0.62 -3.42 -11.28
N PHE A 72 0.49 -2.91 -10.05
CA PHE A 72 -0.79 -2.58 -9.45
C PHE A 72 -1.29 -1.21 -9.92
N MET A 73 -2.62 -1.04 -10.01
CA MET A 73 -3.22 0.27 -10.32
C MET A 73 -2.83 1.31 -9.29
N GLN A 74 -2.39 2.47 -9.78
CA GLN A 74 -2.09 3.63 -8.97
C GLN A 74 -3.37 4.29 -8.43
N PRO A 75 -3.31 5.02 -7.32
CA PRO A 75 -4.48 5.67 -6.70
C PRO A 75 -5.32 6.49 -7.68
N TRP A 76 -4.67 7.27 -8.55
CA TRP A 76 -5.35 8.09 -9.55
C TRP A 76 -5.98 7.25 -10.66
N GLU A 77 -5.43 6.08 -11.00
CA GLU A 77 -6.02 5.17 -11.99
C GLU A 77 -7.29 4.54 -11.44
N VAL A 78 -7.30 4.13 -10.17
CA VAL A 78 -8.51 3.63 -9.49
C VAL A 78 -9.59 4.71 -9.42
N LYS A 79 -9.21 5.93 -9.02
CA LYS A 79 -10.13 7.08 -8.96
C LYS A 79 -10.70 7.44 -10.34
N LYS A 80 -9.86 7.42 -11.38
CA LYS A 80 -10.26 7.66 -12.77
C LYS A 80 -11.19 6.57 -13.28
N LEU A 81 -10.90 5.29 -13.00
CA LEU A 81 -11.77 4.17 -13.35
C LEU A 81 -13.16 4.36 -12.75
N ARG A 82 -13.24 4.68 -11.45
CA ARG A 82 -14.52 4.96 -10.79
C ARG A 82 -15.28 6.12 -11.43
N ALA A 83 -14.58 7.23 -11.69
CA ALA A 83 -15.18 8.41 -12.31
C ALA A 83 -15.71 8.11 -13.72
N ASN A 84 -14.95 7.35 -14.52
CA ASN A 84 -15.34 6.90 -15.86
C ASN A 84 -16.57 5.99 -15.85
N LEU A 85 -16.74 5.21 -14.78
CA LEU A 85 -17.93 4.39 -14.55
C LEU A 85 -19.15 5.19 -14.08
N GLY A 86 -18.99 6.50 -13.81
CA GLY A 86 -20.06 7.36 -13.27
C GLY A 86 -20.49 6.99 -11.85
N LEU A 87 -19.65 6.29 -11.09
CA LEU A 87 -20.01 5.74 -9.78
C LEU A 87 -19.57 6.66 -8.63
N SER A 88 -20.43 6.77 -7.62
CA SER A 88 -20.02 7.29 -6.31
C SER A 88 -18.99 6.36 -5.67
N LEU A 89 -18.22 6.88 -4.71
CA LEU A 89 -17.26 6.05 -3.97
C LEU A 89 -17.97 4.91 -3.20
N ARG A 90 -19.21 5.14 -2.75
CA ARG A 90 -20.03 4.11 -2.08
C ARG A 90 -20.46 3.02 -3.05
N ASP A 91 -21.03 3.38 -4.19
CA ASP A 91 -21.52 2.40 -5.17
C ASP A 91 -20.36 1.59 -5.78
N PHE A 92 -19.22 2.25 -6.01
CA PHE A 92 -18.03 1.57 -6.50
C PHE A 92 -17.50 0.55 -5.49
N ALA A 93 -17.42 0.95 -4.21
CA ALA A 93 -16.98 0.05 -3.14
C ALA A 93 -17.93 -1.16 -2.99
N GLU A 94 -19.24 -0.91 -2.99
CA GLU A 94 -20.28 -1.94 -2.92
C GLU A 94 -20.18 -2.94 -4.08
N ARG A 95 -20.11 -2.46 -5.33
CA ARG A 95 -19.99 -3.33 -6.52
C ARG A 95 -18.72 -4.15 -6.55
N LEU A 96 -17.63 -3.64 -5.96
CA LEU A 96 -16.36 -4.37 -5.87
C LEU A 96 -16.31 -5.35 -4.68
N GLY A 97 -17.28 -5.31 -3.77
CA GLY A 97 -17.21 -6.06 -2.50
C GLY A 97 -16.05 -5.60 -1.60
N ILE A 98 -15.65 -4.34 -1.70
CA ILE A 98 -14.60 -3.73 -0.88
C ILE A 98 -15.25 -2.72 0.06
N SER A 99 -14.81 -2.63 1.31
CA SER A 99 -15.37 -1.61 2.21
C SER A 99 -15.06 -0.19 1.69
N TYR A 100 -16.04 0.71 1.84
CA TYR A 100 -15.92 2.13 1.49
C TYR A 100 -14.61 2.75 1.99
N ALA A 101 -14.27 2.53 3.27
CA ALA A 101 -13.06 3.06 3.88
C ALA A 101 -11.78 2.56 3.19
N LYS A 102 -11.72 1.30 2.77
CA LYS A 102 -10.56 0.74 2.06
C LYS A 102 -10.40 1.35 0.67
N VAL A 103 -11.48 1.49 -0.09
CA VAL A 103 -11.42 2.15 -1.42
C VAL A 103 -10.98 3.60 -1.27
N SER A 104 -11.55 4.31 -0.30
CA SER A 104 -11.15 5.69 0.03
C SER A 104 -9.65 5.79 0.34
N GLN A 105 -9.13 4.93 1.22
CA GLN A 105 -7.70 4.93 1.56
C GLN A 105 -6.82 4.60 0.35
N ILE A 106 -7.26 3.71 -0.54
CA ILE A 106 -6.51 3.37 -1.76
C ILE A 106 -6.49 4.56 -2.73
N GLU A 107 -7.64 5.18 -3.03
CA GLU A 107 -7.73 6.35 -3.93
C GLU A 107 -6.95 7.57 -3.41
N ASN A 108 -6.79 7.69 -2.09
CA ASN A 108 -6.04 8.76 -1.44
C ASN A 108 -4.60 8.37 -1.08
N ASN A 109 -4.09 7.25 -1.61
CA ASN A 109 -2.73 6.74 -1.36
C ASN A 109 -2.34 6.53 0.11
N LYS A 110 -3.31 6.28 0.99
CA LYS A 110 -3.10 6.00 2.41
C LYS A 110 -2.90 4.50 2.70
N ARG A 111 -3.13 3.64 1.70
CA ARG A 111 -3.01 2.18 1.83
C ARG A 111 -2.66 1.55 0.49
N ILE A 112 -1.82 0.51 0.51
CA ILE A 112 -1.58 -0.37 -0.63
C ILE A 112 -2.66 -1.45 -0.70
N GLN A 113 -3.31 -1.62 -1.86
CA GLN A 113 -4.29 -2.69 -2.08
C GLN A 113 -3.68 -4.11 -1.92
N THR A 114 -4.52 -5.10 -1.58
CA THR A 114 -4.17 -6.53 -1.67
C THR A 114 -4.27 -7.02 -3.11
N LEU A 115 -3.73 -8.21 -3.41
CA LEU A 115 -3.90 -8.82 -4.73
C LEU A 115 -5.37 -9.02 -5.10
N ALA A 116 -6.20 -9.47 -4.15
CA ALA A 116 -7.64 -9.65 -4.39
C ALA A 116 -8.35 -8.33 -4.76
N GLN A 117 -7.98 -7.23 -4.10
CA GLN A 117 -8.51 -5.89 -4.40
C GLN A 117 -8.01 -5.38 -5.76
N GLU A 118 -6.72 -5.60 -6.07
CA GLU A 118 -6.17 -5.29 -7.39
C GLU A 118 -6.93 -6.03 -8.50
N VAL A 119 -7.15 -7.35 -8.33
CA VAL A 119 -7.94 -8.15 -9.27
C VAL A 119 -9.36 -7.59 -9.43
N ALA A 120 -10.00 -7.15 -8.35
CA ALA A 120 -11.32 -6.52 -8.42
C ALA A 120 -11.29 -5.22 -9.25
N PHE A 121 -10.30 -4.35 -9.06
CA PHE A 121 -10.15 -3.13 -9.88
C PHE A 121 -9.90 -3.46 -11.36
N ARG A 122 -9.06 -4.46 -11.66
CA ARG A 122 -8.77 -4.88 -13.03
C ARG A 122 -10.00 -5.48 -13.72
N LYS A 123 -10.81 -6.28 -13.02
CA LYS A 123 -12.09 -6.76 -13.54
C LYS A 123 -13.04 -5.60 -13.85
N ALA A 124 -13.11 -4.61 -12.97
CA ALA A 124 -13.92 -3.43 -13.23
C ALA A 124 -13.43 -2.60 -14.43
N GLN A 125 -12.10 -2.53 -14.63
CA GLN A 125 -11.50 -1.92 -15.81
C GLN A 125 -11.86 -2.68 -17.09
N GLN A 126 -11.82 -4.01 -17.06
CA GLN A 126 -12.18 -4.87 -18.20
C GLN A 126 -13.68 -4.74 -18.54
N ASP A 127 -14.56 -4.74 -17.54
CA ASP A 127 -15.99 -4.50 -17.73
C ASP A 127 -16.22 -3.13 -18.38
N TYR A 128 -15.61 -2.07 -17.84
CA TYR A 128 -15.70 -0.74 -18.44
C TYR A 128 -15.26 -0.73 -19.91
N GLN A 129 -14.13 -1.36 -20.23
CA GLN A 129 -13.62 -1.45 -21.60
C GLN A 129 -14.54 -2.25 -22.53
N ARG A 130 -15.20 -3.30 -22.02
CA ARG A 130 -16.06 -4.17 -22.81
C ARG A 130 -17.44 -3.57 -23.10
N GLN A 131 -18.05 -2.94 -22.09
CA GLN A 131 -19.47 -2.57 -22.16
C GLN A 131 -19.77 -1.16 -21.61
N GLY A 132 -18.77 -0.42 -21.13
CA GLY A 132 -18.94 0.94 -20.63
C GLY A 132 -19.51 1.05 -19.21
N TYR A 133 -19.94 -0.06 -18.60
CA TYR A 133 -20.48 -0.12 -17.24
C TYR A 133 -19.97 -1.33 -16.47
N LEU A 134 -19.95 -1.22 -15.13
CA LEU A 134 -19.54 -2.30 -14.23
C LEU A 134 -20.68 -3.29 -14.05
N THR A 135 -20.46 -4.57 -14.34
CA THR A 135 -21.44 -5.63 -14.08
C THR A 135 -21.69 -5.71 -12.58
N SER A 136 -22.95 -5.68 -12.14
CA SER A 136 -23.26 -5.97 -10.74
C SER A 136 -23.03 -7.47 -10.49
N TYR A 137 -22.03 -7.79 -9.67
CA TYR A 137 -21.97 -9.12 -9.09
C TYR A 137 -23.05 -9.15 -8.02
N ALA A 138 -24.19 -9.79 -8.31
CA ALA A 138 -25.21 -10.04 -7.29
C ALA A 138 -24.53 -10.64 -6.07
N VAL A 139 -24.82 -10.12 -4.88
CA VAL A 139 -24.25 -10.61 -3.62
C VAL A 139 -24.80 -12.02 -3.37
N ALA A 140 -24.19 -13.02 -4.00
CA ALA A 140 -24.31 -14.40 -3.59
C ALA A 140 -23.62 -14.54 -2.21
N PRO A 141 -24.12 -15.41 -1.32
CA PRO A 141 -23.56 -15.57 0.03
C PRO A 141 -22.04 -15.77 -0.04
N SER A 142 -21.35 -14.87 0.65
CA SER A 142 -19.91 -14.63 0.71
C SER A 142 -19.08 -15.22 -0.47
N SER A 143 -18.66 -14.33 -1.38
CA SER A 143 -17.75 -14.66 -2.49
C SER A 143 -16.44 -15.30 -2.02
N GLY A 144 -16.04 -15.09 -0.75
CA GLY A 144 -14.89 -15.73 -0.11
C GLY A 144 -15.05 -17.24 0.12
N GLU A 145 -16.21 -17.70 0.59
CA GLU A 145 -16.46 -19.13 0.80
C GLU A 145 -16.61 -19.89 -0.52
N THR A 146 -17.20 -19.24 -1.52
CA THR A 146 -17.41 -19.86 -2.84
C THR A 146 -16.08 -20.01 -3.60
N LEU A 147 -15.21 -18.98 -3.55
CA LEU A 147 -13.84 -19.08 -4.09
C LEU A 147 -13.00 -20.13 -3.35
N THR A 148 -13.09 -20.20 -2.02
CA THR A 148 -12.36 -21.19 -1.22
C THR A 148 -12.84 -22.62 -1.52
N ARG A 149 -14.15 -22.79 -1.76
CA ARG A 149 -14.76 -24.08 -2.12
C ARG A 149 -14.43 -24.53 -3.55
N VAL A 150 -14.34 -23.59 -4.48
CA VAL A 150 -13.96 -23.87 -5.87
C VAL A 150 -12.47 -24.19 -5.96
N LEU A 151 -11.61 -23.42 -5.27
CA LEU A 151 -10.17 -23.67 -5.20
C LEU A 151 -9.84 -24.96 -4.40
N GLY A 152 -10.64 -25.32 -3.39
CA GLY A 152 -10.48 -26.56 -2.64
C GLY A 152 -10.88 -27.84 -3.39
N LYS A 153 -11.58 -27.73 -4.54
CA LYS A 153 -11.93 -28.87 -5.40
C LYS A 153 -10.96 -29.08 -6.55
N VAL A 154 -10.07 -28.12 -6.82
CA VAL A 154 -9.00 -28.29 -7.80
C VAL A 154 -7.81 -28.89 -7.05
N LYS A 155 -7.51 -30.18 -7.29
CA LYS A 155 -6.26 -30.78 -6.80
C LYS A 155 -5.09 -30.05 -7.47
N TYR A 156 -4.47 -29.15 -6.74
CA TYR A 156 -3.14 -28.63 -7.08
C TYR A 156 -2.16 -29.81 -6.97
N GLN A 157 -1.52 -30.17 -8.07
CA GLN A 157 -0.42 -31.13 -8.10
C GLN A 157 0.86 -30.35 -7.80
N ASP A 158 1.41 -30.60 -6.60
CA ASP A 158 2.72 -30.11 -6.20
C ASP A 158 3.82 -30.74 -7.05
N THR A 159 4.65 -29.91 -7.65
CA THR A 159 6.07 -30.21 -7.87
C THR A 159 6.75 -28.88 -7.57
N VAL A 160 7.45 -28.72 -6.45
CA VAL A 160 8.78 -29.29 -6.20
C VAL A 160 9.04 -29.33 -4.69
N ILE A 161 9.59 -30.45 -4.23
CA ILE A 161 10.18 -30.64 -2.90
C ILE A 161 11.43 -29.77 -2.80
N THR A 162 11.56 -28.97 -1.75
CA THR A 162 12.88 -28.53 -1.29
C THR A 162 12.93 -28.62 0.23
N THR A 163 13.70 -29.59 0.69
CA THR A 163 14.06 -29.82 2.08
C THR A 163 14.96 -28.69 2.57
N TYR A 164 14.57 -28.02 3.65
CA TYR A 164 15.47 -27.13 4.38
C TYR A 164 16.11 -27.90 5.53
N GLN A 165 17.41 -28.13 5.43
CA GLN A 165 18.25 -28.35 6.61
C GLN A 165 18.57 -26.96 7.21
N THR A 166 18.28 -26.78 8.49
CA THR A 166 18.70 -25.59 9.25
C THR A 166 20.10 -25.83 9.83
N PRO A 167 21.07 -24.93 9.60
CA PRO A 167 22.15 -24.71 10.55
C PRO A 167 21.75 -23.64 11.58
N ASN A 168 22.16 -23.89 12.82
CA ASN A 168 21.95 -23.08 14.00
C ASN A 168 22.58 -21.68 13.96
N GLU A 169 22.00 -20.81 14.79
CA GLU A 169 22.61 -19.69 15.55
C GLU A 169 23.23 -18.49 14.80
N ALA A 170 22.63 -17.30 14.97
CA ALA A 170 23.14 -16.24 15.86
C ALA A 170 22.50 -14.86 15.57
N GLY A 171 21.98 -14.20 16.62
CA GLY A 171 22.05 -12.74 16.79
C GLY A 171 20.94 -11.83 16.20
N THR A 172 20.13 -11.24 17.11
CA THR A 172 19.63 -9.83 17.13
C THR A 172 18.73 -9.33 15.98
N ASN A 173 17.61 -8.61 16.15
CA ASN A 173 17.13 -7.68 17.18
C ASN A 173 15.59 -7.77 17.30
N ARG A 174 15.07 -7.59 18.53
CA ARG A 174 13.63 -7.51 18.83
C ARG A 174 13.17 -6.05 18.70
N PHE A 175 12.29 -5.76 17.76
CA PHE A 175 11.50 -4.53 17.79
C PHE A 175 10.15 -4.83 18.45
N LYS A 176 9.88 -4.19 19.59
CA LYS A 176 8.54 -4.15 20.20
C LYS A 176 7.72 -3.10 19.47
N TYR A 177 6.57 -3.50 18.94
CA TYR A 177 5.50 -2.57 18.55
C TYR A 177 4.31 -2.83 19.48
N VAL A 178 3.93 -1.82 20.25
CA VAL A 178 2.66 -1.78 20.97
C VAL A 178 1.84 -0.70 20.28
N GLY A 179 0.83 -1.12 19.52
CA GLY A 179 -0.11 -0.24 18.85
C GLY A 179 -1.52 -0.79 19.03
N GLY A 180 -2.21 -0.24 20.04
CA GLY A 180 -3.59 -0.56 20.37
C GLY A 180 -4.56 -0.16 19.27
N VAL A 181 -5.65 -0.91 19.21
CA VAL A 181 -6.74 -0.78 18.25
C VAL A 181 -7.77 0.21 18.82
N ALA A 182 -8.27 1.10 17.98
CA ALA A 182 -9.64 1.60 18.04
C ALA A 182 -10.17 1.65 16.60
#